data_AF-A0A934FTN8-F1
#
_entry.id   AF-A0A934FTN8-F1
#
_cell.length_a   1.000
_cell.length_b   1.000
_cell.length_c   1.000
_cell.angle_alpha   90.00
_cell.angle_beta   90.00
_cell.angle_gamma   90.00
#
_symmetry.space_group_name_H-M   'P 1'
#
loop_
_entity.id
_entity.type
_entity.pdbx_description
1 polymer ?
#
loop_
_entity_poly.entity_id
_entity_poly.type
_entity_poly.pdbx_seq_one_letter_code
_entity_poly.pdbx_strand_id
1 'polypeptide(L)'
;MTPSLDPPIRAPSTVMEGGTLVVETAAGVKEVTIAIPGGGTRRVRVSNGRAEFLLPPGVRGGTPIFVGDGTKPVPFTTTVMVVGSP
;
A
#
# COMPACT_ATOMS: atom_id res chain seq x y z
N MET A 1 -5.06 -28.32 -4.04
CA MET A 1 -5.28 -26.85 -4.01
C MET A 1 -4.13 -26.22 -4.76
N THR A 2 -4.37 -25.68 -5.95
CA THR A 2 -3.36 -24.93 -6.70
C THR A 2 -3.09 -23.63 -5.94
N PRO A 3 -1.85 -23.31 -5.55
CA PRO A 3 -1.57 -21.99 -5.00
C PRO A 3 -1.98 -20.95 -6.04
N SER A 4 -2.78 -19.98 -5.62
CA SER A 4 -3.12 -18.85 -6.49
C SER A 4 -1.81 -18.15 -6.87
N LEU A 5 -1.57 -17.99 -8.16
CA LEU A 5 -0.44 -17.22 -8.68
C LEU A 5 -0.67 -15.71 -8.57
N ASP A 6 -1.87 -15.28 -8.17
CA ASP A 6 -2.14 -13.88 -7.94
C ASP A 6 -1.38 -13.39 -6.69
N PRO A 7 -0.54 -12.35 -6.82
CA PRO A 7 0.11 -11.77 -5.66
C PRO A 7 -0.96 -11.29 -4.68
N PRO A 8 -0.74 -11.46 -3.36
CA PRO A 8 -1.75 -11.14 -2.34
C PRO A 8 -2.14 -9.66 -2.36
N ILE A 9 -1.25 -8.81 -2.88
CA ILE A 9 -1.40 -7.37 -3.03
C ILE A 9 -0.95 -6.94 -4.42
N ARG A 10 -1.70 -6.02 -5.03
CA ARG A 10 -1.30 -5.24 -6.22
C ARG A 10 -1.43 -3.76 -5.87
N ALA A 11 -0.35 -3.01 -6.04
CA ALA A 11 -0.34 -1.56 -5.87
C ALA A 11 0.32 -0.92 -7.10
N PRO A 12 0.00 0.35 -7.43
CA PRO A 12 0.72 1.07 -8.47
C PRO A 12 2.20 1.22 -8.08
N SER A 13 3.07 1.43 -9.06
CA SER A 13 4.49 1.72 -8.82
C SER A 13 4.71 3.14 -8.30
N THR A 14 3.76 4.05 -8.55
CA THR A 14 3.84 5.46 -8.16
C THR A 14 2.51 6.01 -7.64
N VAL A 15 2.57 7.07 -6.84
CA VAL A 15 1.41 7.85 -6.40
C VAL A 15 1.80 9.33 -6.28
N MET A 16 0.90 10.23 -6.66
CA MET A 16 1.14 11.68 -6.57
C MET A 16 1.15 12.15 -5.11
N GLU A 17 1.96 13.18 -4.82
CA GLU A 17 1.84 13.96 -3.58
C GLU A 17 0.39 14.40 -3.35
N GLY A 18 -0.12 14.23 -2.12
CA GLY A 18 -1.51 14.52 -1.78
C GLY A 18 -2.56 13.61 -2.44
N GLY A 19 -2.12 12.63 -3.24
CA GLY A 19 -2.99 11.67 -3.90
C GLY A 19 -3.43 10.52 -3.00
N THR A 20 -4.27 9.65 -3.56
CA THR A 20 -4.73 8.42 -2.91
C THR A 20 -4.00 7.22 -3.49
N LEU A 21 -3.32 6.47 -2.64
CA LEU A 21 -2.79 5.16 -2.96
C LEU A 21 -3.94 4.14 -2.90
N VAL A 22 -4.23 3.50 -4.03
CA VAL A 22 -5.20 2.41 -4.13
C VAL A 22 -4.46 1.09 -4.21
N VAL A 23 -4.77 0.17 -3.31
CA VAL A 23 -4.17 -1.16 -3.21
C VAL A 23 -5.26 -2.19 -3.43
N GLU A 24 -5.10 -3.05 -4.42
CA GLU A 24 -5.98 -4.20 -4.66
C GLU A 24 -5.45 -5.43 -3.93
N THR A 25 -6.36 -6.24 -3.38
CA THR A 25 -5.99 -7.39 -2.55
C THR A 25 -6.69 -8.66 -2.99
N ALA A 26 -6.06 -9.80 -2.76
CA ALA A 26 -6.70 -11.10 -2.92
C ALA A 26 -7.92 -11.27 -1.99
N ALA A 27 -8.81 -12.20 -2.35
CA ALA A 27 -9.97 -12.53 -1.52
C ALA A 27 -9.55 -13.00 -0.11
N GLY A 28 -10.21 -12.47 0.92
CA GLY A 28 -9.96 -12.82 2.32
C GLY A 28 -8.98 -11.90 3.06
N VAL A 29 -8.25 -11.03 2.35
CA VAL A 29 -7.45 -9.96 2.99
C VAL A 29 -8.41 -8.90 3.55
N LYS A 30 -8.28 -8.61 4.85
CA LYS A 30 -9.15 -7.66 5.56
C LYS A 30 -8.51 -6.30 5.79
N GLU A 31 -7.19 -6.26 5.82
CA GLU A 31 -6.40 -5.07 6.09
C GLU A 31 -5.11 -5.10 5.28
N VAL A 32 -4.61 -3.91 4.95
CA VAL A 32 -3.29 -3.68 4.37
C VAL A 32 -2.51 -2.79 5.35
N THR A 33 -1.24 -3.09 5.54
CA THR A 33 -0.32 -2.25 6.32
C THR A 33 0.50 -1.38 5.38
N ILE A 34 0.51 -0.07 5.64
CA ILE A 34 1.23 0.94 4.88
C ILE A 34 2.24 1.60 5.80
N ALA A 35 3.51 1.59 5.42
CA ALA A 35 4.58 2.27 6.14
C ALA A 35 5.25 3.34 5.28
N ILE A 36 5.41 4.52 5.87
CA ILE A 36 6.05 5.68 5.25
C ILE A 36 7.23 6.08 6.15
N PRO A 37 8.47 6.11 5.65
CA PRO A 37 9.62 6.61 6.41
C PRO A 37 9.34 8.01 6.96
N GLY A 38 9.54 8.21 8.27
CA GLY A 38 9.21 9.46 8.95
C GLY A 38 7.72 9.71 9.20
N GLY A 39 6.81 9.01 8.50
CA GLY A 39 5.35 9.09 8.67
C GLY A 39 4.71 7.97 9.50
N GLY A 40 5.49 6.92 9.81
CA GLY A 40 5.07 5.78 10.61
C GLY A 40 4.30 4.72 9.82
N THR A 41 3.66 3.81 10.55
CA THR A 41 2.92 2.67 10.00
C THR A 41 1.43 2.80 10.29
N ARG A 42 0.59 2.54 9.29
CA ARG A 42 -0.88 2.55 9.42
C ARG A 42 -1.48 1.28 8.86
N ARG A 43 -2.61 0.86 9.42
CA ARG A 43 -3.45 -0.20 8.88
C ARG A 43 -4.64 0.42 8.18
N VAL A 44 -4.93 -0.07 6.99
CA VAL A 44 -6.01 0.39 6.12
C VAL A 44 -6.93 -0.79 5.87
N ARG A 45 -8.21 -0.61 6.17
CA ARG A 45 -9.21 -1.65 5.99
C ARG A 45 -9.47 -1.88 4.50
N VAL A 46 -9.60 -3.14 4.11
CA VAL A 46 -10.01 -3.52 2.76
C VAL A 46 -11.54 -3.51 2.67
N SER A 47 -12.06 -2.87 1.62
CA SER A 47 -13.47 -2.84 1.23
C SER A 47 -13.57 -3.22 -0.24
N ASN A 48 -14.43 -4.18 -0.57
CA ASN A 48 -14.63 -4.66 -1.96
C ASN A 48 -13.31 -5.02 -2.68
N GLY A 49 -12.37 -5.64 -1.96
CA GLY A 49 -11.06 -6.03 -2.50
C GLY A 49 -10.06 -4.87 -2.69
N ARG A 50 -10.36 -3.69 -2.15
CA ARG A 50 -9.51 -2.49 -2.24
C ARG A 50 -9.26 -1.85 -0.89
N ALA A 51 -8.03 -1.39 -0.68
CA ALA A 51 -7.67 -0.47 0.39
C ALA A 51 -7.29 0.88 -0.22
N GLU A 52 -7.94 1.94 0.24
CA GLU A 52 -7.69 3.30 -0.23
C GLU A 52 -7.02 4.11 0.89
N PHE A 53 -5.88 4.71 0.58
CA PHE A 53 -5.08 5.45 1.53
C PHE A 53 -4.70 6.82 0.98
N LEU A 54 -5.29 7.87 1.55
CA LEU A 54 -4.89 9.25 1.26
C LEU A 54 -3.52 9.53 1.87
N LEU A 55 -2.57 9.99 1.04
CA LEU A 55 -1.24 10.34 1.53
C LEU A 55 -1.36 11.50 2.54
N PRO A 56 -0.74 11.37 3.73
CA PRO A 56 -0.77 12.44 4.72
C PRO A 56 0.03 13.66 4.22
N PRO A 57 -0.31 14.87 4.69
CA PRO A 57 0.44 16.06 4.36
C PRO A 57 1.90 15.92 4.79
N GLY A 58 2.82 16.48 3.99
CA GLY A 58 4.26 16.42 4.24
C GLY A 58 4.99 15.24 3.61
N VAL A 59 4.27 14.25 3.05
CA VAL A 59 4.88 13.21 2.19
C VAL A 59 5.22 13.83 0.84
N ARG A 60 6.49 13.76 0.45
CA ARG A 60 7.03 14.42 -0.75
C ARG A 60 7.50 13.44 -1.82
N GLY A 61 7.68 13.94 -3.04
CA GLY A 61 8.30 13.25 -4.15
C GLY A 61 9.64 12.61 -3.73
N GLY A 62 9.87 11.38 -4.17
CA GLY A 62 11.01 10.56 -3.78
C GLY A 62 10.82 9.77 -2.48
N THR A 63 9.73 10.00 -1.72
CA THR A 63 9.43 9.18 -0.54
C THR A 63 8.97 7.78 -0.97
N PRO A 64 9.59 6.69 -0.47
CA PRO A 64 9.07 5.36 -0.70
C PRO A 64 7.93 5.05 0.29
N ILE A 65 6.92 4.33 -0.18
CA ILE A 65 5.82 3.78 0.63
C ILE A 65 5.91 2.27 0.55
N PHE A 66 5.90 1.61 1.70
CA PHE A 66 5.94 0.16 1.79
C PHE A 66 4.54 -0.38 2.08
N VAL A 67 4.10 -1.38 1.33
CA VAL A 67 2.76 -1.98 1.41
C VAL A 67 2.87 -3.47 1.70
N GLY A 68 2.11 -3.95 2.67
CA GLY A 68 2.05 -5.35 3.08
C GLY A 68 0.64 -5.75 3.51
N ASP A 69 0.35 -7.05 3.62
CA ASP A 69 -1.00 -7.58 3.89
C ASP A 69 -1.35 -7.66 5.39
N GLY A 70 -0.48 -7.11 6.24
CA GLY A 70 -0.64 -7.15 7.69
C GLY A 70 -0.49 -8.53 8.32
N THR A 71 -0.22 -9.58 7.53
CA THR A 71 0.06 -10.91 8.06
C THR A 71 1.49 -10.95 8.58
N LYS A 72 1.65 -11.13 9.88
CA LYS A 72 2.97 -11.43 10.45
C LYS A 72 3.32 -12.88 10.11
N PRO A 73 4.59 -13.21 9.80
CA PRO A 73 5.76 -12.34 9.82
C PRO A 73 6.08 -11.69 8.46
N VAL A 74 5.18 -11.75 7.47
CA VAL A 74 5.49 -11.41 6.08
C VAL A 74 5.84 -9.92 5.99
N PRO A 75 7.05 -9.58 5.51
CA PRO A 75 7.47 -8.19 5.33
C PRO A 75 6.66 -7.51 4.22
N PHE A 76 6.74 -6.18 4.15
CA PHE A 76 6.19 -5.41 3.05
C PHE A 76 6.64 -6.00 1.70
N THR A 77 5.68 -6.36 0.85
CA THR A 77 5.94 -7.07 -0.41
C THR A 77 5.99 -6.12 -1.61
N THR A 78 5.53 -4.88 -1.44
CA THR A 78 5.44 -3.89 -2.51
C THR A 78 5.95 -2.53 -2.05
N THR A 79 6.68 -1.86 -2.93
CA THR A 79 7.15 -0.48 -2.74
C THR A 79 6.50 0.41 -3.79
N VAL A 80 5.93 1.53 -3.35
CA VAL A 80 5.33 2.57 -4.18
C VAL A 80 6.11 3.86 -4.02
N MET A 81 6.49 4.49 -5.11
CA MET A 81 7.23 5.76 -5.06
C MET A 81 6.28 6.95 -5.11
N VAL A 82 6.48 7.91 -4.20
CA VAL A 82 5.78 9.19 -4.30
C VAL A 82 6.43 10.01 -5.41
N VAL A 83 5.62 10.51 -6.32
CA VAL A 83 6.05 11.43 -7.39
C VAL A 83 5.60 12.84 -7.03
N GLY A 84 6.52 13.80 -7.16
CA GLY A 84 6.25 15.20 -6.87
C GLY A 84 5.22 15.78 -7.83
N SER A 85 4.44 16.76 -7.38
CA SER A 85 3.65 17.55 -8.33
C SER A 85 4.58 18.44 -9.15
N PRO A 86 4.43 18.48 -10.49
CA PRO A 86 5.19 19.39 -11.35
C PRO A 86 4.90 20.87 -11.06
#